data_AF-A0A395CZH1-F1
#
_entry.id   AF-A0A395CZH1-F1
#
_cell.length_a   1.000
_cell.length_b   1.000
_cell.length_c   1.000
_cell.angle_alpha   90.00
_cell.angle_beta   90.00
_cell.angle_gamma   90.00
#
_symmetry.space_group_name_H-M   'P 1'
#
loop_
_entity.id
_entity.type
_entity.pdbx_description
1 polymer ?
#
loop_
_entity_poly.entity_id
_entity_poly.type
_entity_poly.pdbx_seq_one_letter_code
_entity_poly.pdbx_strand_id
1 'polypeptide(L)'
;MSKNSVLTCRRERGTPLENIDAAFGLNTTAASLLDMVRFGAENIDRIDDQEKENFGWSVCEAVRAVGVILDEMSELLLAAKVDLRNRENDYAD
;
A
#
# COMPACT_ATOMS: atom_id res chain seq x y z
N MET A 1 -28.61 6.68 -1.93
CA MET A 1 -27.22 6.80 -2.42
C MET A 1 -26.32 6.16 -1.38
N SER A 2 -25.87 4.92 -1.63
CA SER A 2 -25.02 4.16 -0.69
C SER A 2 -23.58 4.62 -0.83
N LYS A 3 -22.96 5.07 0.27
CA LYS A 3 -21.53 5.38 0.33
C LYS A 3 -20.78 4.05 0.34
N ASN A 4 -20.06 3.73 -0.73
CA ASN A 4 -19.04 2.67 -0.72
C ASN A 4 -17.89 3.12 0.19
N SER A 5 -18.10 2.91 1.49
CA SER A 5 -17.06 2.96 2.51
C SER A 5 -16.19 1.72 2.31
N VAL A 6 -15.07 1.86 1.61
CA VAL A 6 -14.00 0.86 1.66
C VAL A 6 -13.58 0.74 3.12
N LEU A 7 -14.00 -0.33 3.78
CA LEU A 7 -13.64 -0.66 5.15
C LEU A 7 -12.17 -1.08 5.17
N THR A 8 -11.25 -0.11 5.15
CA THR A 8 -9.87 -0.36 5.56
C THR A 8 -9.88 -0.51 7.07
N CYS A 9 -9.90 -1.75 7.55
CA CYS A 9 -9.73 -2.04 8.97
C CYS A 9 -8.33 -1.54 9.37
N ARG A 10 -8.25 -0.50 10.21
CA ARG A 10 -6.96 -0.01 10.71
C ARG A 10 -6.32 -1.12 11.52
N ARG A 11 -5.19 -1.65 11.06
CA ARG A 11 -4.42 -2.67 11.77
C ARG A 11 -3.95 -2.09 13.10
N GLU A 12 -4.20 -2.79 14.21
CA GLU A 12 -3.64 -2.41 15.51
C GLU A 12 -2.11 -2.45 15.44
N ARG A 13 -1.45 -1.45 16.03
CA ARG A 13 0.02 -1.35 16.04
C ARG A 13 0.60 -2.49 16.87
N GLY A 14 1.55 -3.23 16.30
CA GLY A 14 2.27 -4.31 16.98
C GLY A 14 3.61 -3.86 17.55
N THR A 15 4.43 -4.84 17.95
CA THR A 15 5.85 -4.66 18.25
C THR A 15 6.62 -4.10 17.04
N PRO A 16 7.85 -3.56 17.22
CA PRO A 16 8.64 -3.06 16.10
C PRO A 16 8.84 -4.08 14.98
N LEU A 17 9.08 -5.35 15.34
CA LEU A 17 9.26 -6.44 14.37
C LEU A 17 7.97 -6.70 13.58
N GLU A 18 6.83 -6.80 14.26
CA GLU A 18 5.53 -7.01 13.61
C GLU A 18 5.13 -5.86 12.69
N ASN A 19 5.44 -4.62 13.07
CA ASN A 19 5.18 -3.45 12.24
C ASN A 19 6.06 -3.43 10.97
N ILE A 20 7.33 -3.82 11.09
CA ILE A 20 8.24 -3.94 9.93
C ILE A 20 7.77 -5.08 9.00
N ASP A 21 7.43 -6.24 9.55
CA ASP A 21 6.92 -7.38 8.78
C ASP A 21 5.62 -7.03 8.04
N ALA A 22 4.69 -6.36 8.73
CA ALA A 22 3.47 -5.85 8.12
C ALA A 22 3.75 -4.86 6.97
N ALA A 23 4.73 -3.96 7.12
CA ALA A 23 5.12 -3.04 6.07
C ALA A 23 5.70 -3.76 4.83
N PHE A 24 6.46 -4.84 5.00
CA PHE A 24 6.90 -5.68 3.89
C PHE A 24 5.75 -6.42 3.19
N GLY A 25 4.78 -6.89 3.97
CA GLY A 25 3.54 -7.46 3.41
C GLY A 25 2.79 -6.46 2.54
N LEU A 26 2.63 -5.23 3.01
CA LEU A 26 2.03 -4.13 2.26
C LEU A 26 2.81 -3.79 0.97
N ASN A 27 4.14 -3.76 1.04
CA ASN A 27 4.99 -3.55 -0.14
C ASN A 27 4.76 -4.61 -1.23
N THR A 28 4.57 -5.86 -0.83
CA THR A 28 4.27 -6.97 -1.76
C THR A 28 2.94 -6.76 -2.46
N THR A 29 1.92 -6.27 -1.73
CA THR A 29 0.61 -5.92 -2.30
C THR A 29 0.74 -4.76 -3.30
N ALA A 30 1.47 -3.69 -2.94
CA ALA A 30 1.70 -2.56 -3.84
C ALA A 30 2.42 -2.98 -5.14
N ALA A 31 3.46 -3.82 -5.02
CA ALA A 31 4.16 -4.36 -6.18
C ALA A 31 3.23 -5.16 -7.10
N SER A 32 2.38 -6.02 -6.52
CA SER A 32 1.42 -6.83 -7.28
C SER A 32 0.40 -5.98 -8.04
N LEU A 33 -0.08 -4.87 -7.45
CA LEU A 33 -0.96 -3.92 -8.12
C LEU A 33 -0.26 -3.26 -9.34
N LEU A 34 0.98 -2.84 -9.17
CA LEU A 34 1.76 -2.23 -10.25
C LEU A 34 2.08 -3.23 -11.37
N ASP A 35 2.33 -4.48 -11.04
CA ASP A 35 2.58 -5.53 -12.03
C ASP A 35 1.32 -5.85 -12.84
N MET A 36 0.13 -5.85 -12.23
CA MET A 36 -1.13 -5.97 -12.99
C MET A 36 -1.33 -4.79 -13.95
N VAL A 37 -1.02 -3.56 -13.53
CA VAL A 37 -1.07 -2.38 -14.41
C VAL A 37 -0.08 -2.51 -15.57
N ARG A 38 1.16 -2.93 -15.31
CA ARG A 38 2.17 -3.16 -16.36
C ARG A 38 1.70 -4.19 -17.37
N PHE A 39 1.19 -5.33 -16.90
CA PHE A 39 0.65 -6.37 -17.77
C PHE A 39 -0.49 -5.86 -18.66
N GLY A 40 -1.41 -5.08 -18.10
CA GLY A 40 -2.48 -4.44 -18.88
C GLY A 40 -1.94 -3.46 -19.92
N ALA A 41 -0.94 -2.65 -19.55
CA ALA A 41 -0.31 -1.69 -20.46
C ALA A 41 0.40 -2.37 -21.65
N GLU A 42 1.04 -3.52 -21.43
CA GLU A 42 1.67 -4.31 -22.49
C GLU A 42 0.65 -4.88 -23.50
N ASN A 43 -0.62 -4.95 -23.13
CA ASN A 43 -1.71 -5.48 -23.97
C ASN A 43 -2.70 -4.41 -24.45
N ILE A 44 -2.44 -3.13 -24.18
CA ILE A 44 -3.40 -2.04 -24.44
C ILE A 44 -3.71 -1.82 -25.92
N ASP A 45 -2.80 -2.18 -26.82
CA ASP A 45 -3.02 -2.07 -28.27
C ASP A 45 -3.94 -3.17 -28.82
N ARG A 46 -4.28 -4.18 -28.01
CA ARG A 46 -5.11 -5.33 -28.41
C ARG A 46 -6.59 -5.17 -28.08
N ILE A 47 -6.96 -4.10 -27.39
CA ILE A 47 -8.31 -3.83 -26.90
C ILE A 47 -8.91 -2.62 -27.62
N ASP A 48 -10.24 -2.48 -27.59
CA ASP A 48 -10.92 -1.37 -28.24
C ASP A 48 -10.79 -0.04 -27.48
N ASP A 49 -11.18 1.08 -28.10
CA ASP A 49 -10.99 2.40 -27.51
C ASP A 49 -11.80 2.62 -26.22
N GLN A 50 -12.95 1.95 -26.07
CA GLN A 50 -13.74 2.01 -24.83
C GLN A 50 -13.04 1.22 -23.71
N GLU A 51 -12.47 0.07 -24.04
CA GLU A 51 -11.67 -0.73 -23.11
C GLU A 51 -10.38 -0.01 -22.71
N LYS A 52 -9.74 0.74 -23.60
CA LYS A 52 -8.57 1.60 -23.28
C LYS A 52 -8.93 2.70 -22.29
N GLU A 53 -10.08 3.35 -22.45
CA GLU A 53 -10.56 4.36 -21.50
C GLU A 53 -10.79 3.74 -20.11
N ASN A 54 -11.45 2.59 -20.06
CA ASN A 54 -11.68 1.84 -18.82
C ASN A 54 -10.35 1.39 -18.18
N PHE A 55 -9.37 1.00 -18.99
CA PHE A 55 -8.04 0.68 -18.51
C PHE A 55 -7.35 1.91 -17.91
N GLY A 56 -7.41 3.07 -18.57
CA GLY A 56 -6.88 4.33 -18.03
C GLY A 56 -7.46 4.69 -16.66
N TRP A 57 -8.76 4.51 -16.46
CA TRP A 57 -9.40 4.64 -15.15
C TRP A 57 -8.83 3.65 -14.13
N SER A 58 -8.67 2.38 -14.53
CA SER A 58 -8.10 1.33 -13.67
C SER A 58 -6.66 1.63 -13.24
N VAL A 59 -5.85 2.21 -14.14
CA VAL A 59 -4.49 2.68 -13.80
C VAL A 59 -4.53 3.76 -12.72
N CYS A 60 -5.41 4.76 -12.86
CA CYS A 60 -5.55 5.83 -11.88
C CYS A 60 -5.97 5.29 -10.50
N GLU A 61 -6.91 4.34 -10.45
CA GLU A 61 -7.31 3.68 -9.20
C GLU A 61 -6.17 2.87 -8.58
N ALA A 62 -5.42 2.12 -9.39
CA ALA A 62 -4.27 1.34 -8.91
C ALA A 62 -3.17 2.24 -8.33
N VAL A 63 -2.83 3.34 -9.01
CA VAL A 63 -1.84 4.32 -8.50
C VAL A 63 -2.32 4.94 -7.19
N ARG A 64 -3.61 5.29 -7.08
CA ARG A 64 -4.18 5.82 -5.84
C ARG A 64 -4.10 4.79 -4.70
N ALA A 65 -4.44 3.54 -4.97
CA ALA A 65 -4.35 2.46 -4.00
C ALA A 65 -2.91 2.23 -3.52
N VAL A 66 -1.93 2.24 -4.44
CA VAL A 66 -0.51 2.16 -4.10
C VAL A 66 -0.09 3.34 -3.21
N GLY A 67 -0.54 4.56 -3.50
CA GLY A 67 -0.28 5.72 -2.65
C GLY A 67 -0.74 5.52 -1.21
N VAL A 68 -1.97 5.04 -1.01
CA VAL A 68 -2.51 4.72 0.33
C VAL A 68 -1.68 3.65 1.04
N ILE A 69 -1.26 2.62 0.31
CA ILE A 69 -0.40 1.56 0.87
C ILE A 69 0.95 2.12 1.33
N LEU A 70 1.56 3.00 0.54
CA LEU A 70 2.85 3.64 0.89
C LEU A 70 2.73 4.54 2.12
N ASP A 71 1.60 5.24 2.29
CA ASP A 71 1.31 6.01 3.49
C ASP A 71 1.21 5.08 4.72
N GLU A 72 0.46 3.98 4.63
CA GLU A 72 0.33 3.01 5.72
C GLU A 72 1.66 2.34 6.08
N MET A 73 2.47 1.98 5.09
CA MET A 73 3.84 1.49 5.30
C MET A 73 4.70 2.50 6.06
N SER A 74 4.60 3.78 5.68
CA SER A 74 5.37 4.86 6.31
C SER A 74 4.98 5.01 7.78
N GLU A 75 3.69 4.93 8.11
CA GLU A 75 3.20 4.98 9.49
C GLU A 75 3.73 3.81 10.34
N LEU A 76 3.71 2.58 9.80
CA LEU A 76 4.20 1.39 10.49
C LEU A 76 5.71 1.45 10.76
N LEU A 77 6.50 1.84 9.76
CA LEU A 77 7.95 1.98 9.89
C LEU A 77 8.33 3.10 10.87
N LEU A 78 7.60 4.21 10.85
CA LEU A 78 7.80 5.29 11.81
C LEU A 78 7.48 4.84 13.24
N ALA A 79 6.38 4.10 13.43
CA ALA A 79 6.02 3.55 14.74
C ALA A 79 7.10 2.60 15.27
N ALA A 80 7.60 1.68 14.44
CA ALA A 80 8.70 0.78 14.80
C ALA A 80 9.97 1.54 15.19
N LYS A 81 10.37 2.55 14.38
CA LYS A 81 11.55 3.36 14.65
C LYS A 81 11.45 4.12 15.97
N VAL A 82 10.30 4.74 16.26
CA VAL A 82 10.09 5.50 17.49
C VAL A 82 10.17 4.58 18.71
N ASP A 83 9.53 3.40 18.66
CA ASP A 83 9.55 2.44 19.76
C ASP A 83 10.96 1.91 20.04
N LEU A 84 11.72 1.56 19.00
CA LEU A 84 13.12 1.13 19.15
C LEU A 84 13.98 2.20 19.81
N ARG A 85 13.86 3.46 19.37
CA ARG A 85 14.62 4.57 19.96
C ARG A 85 14.28 4.79 21.44
N ASN A 86 13.01 4.65 21.81
CA ASN A 86 12.61 4.80 23.22
C ASN A 86 13.23 3.69 24.08
N ARG A 87 13.20 2.44 23.60
CA ARG A 87 13.85 1.33 24.30
C ARG A 87 15.36 1.54 24.47
N GLU A 88 16.04 2.02 23.44
CA GLU A 88 17.48 2.33 23.52
C GLU A 88 17.80 3.36 24.61
N ASN A 89 16.95 4.38 24.77
CA ASN A 89 17.11 5.36 25.85
C ASN A 89 16.85 4.74 27.23
N ASP A 90 15.86 3.87 27.37
CA ASP A 90 15.53 3.21 28.64
C ASP A 90 16.64 2.25 29.12
N TYR A 91 17.51 1.76 28.23
CA TYR A 91 18.66 0.92 28.57
C TYR A 91 19.97 1.71 28.79
N ALA A 92 19.96 3.03 28.59
CA ALA A 92 21.13 3.89 28.76
C ALA A 92 21.21 4.55 30.15
N ASP A 93 20.16 4.41 30.98
CA ASP A 93 20.05 4.83 32.37
C ASP A 93 20.33 3.67 33.36
#